data_AF-A0A944PL36-F1
#
_entry.id   AF-A0A944PL36-F1
#
_cell.length_a   1.000
_cell.length_b   1.000
_cell.length_c   1.000
_cell.angle_alpha   90.00
_cell.angle_beta   90.00
_cell.angle_gamma   90.00
#
_symmetry.space_group_name_H-M   'P 1'
#
loop_
_entity.id
_entity.type
_entity.pdbx_description
1 polymer ?
#
loop_
_entity_poly.entity_id
_entity_poly.type
_entity_poly.pdbx_seq_one_letter_code
_entity_poly.pdbx_strand_id
1 'polypeptide(L)' 'MATTIGFRPTEEDERIIAAATREGERTSDVIRRALRLLEREVWLTKARADAERLADEDLSDEADAW' A
#
# COMPACT_ATOMS: atom_id res chain seq x y z
N MET A 1 8.83 -18.23 9.34
CA MET A 1 9.52 -18.78 8.15
C MET A 1 9.08 -17.98 6.94
N ALA A 2 10.00 -17.50 6.11
CA ALA A 2 9.62 -16.82 4.88
C ALA A 2 9.17 -17.86 3.85
N THR A 3 7.93 -17.76 3.38
CA THR A 3 7.41 -18.59 2.29
C THR A 3 7.92 -18.05 0.97
N THR A 4 8.51 -18.91 0.13
CA THR A 4 8.96 -18.52 -1.21
C THR A 4 7.76 -18.40 -2.15
N ILE A 5 7.58 -17.23 -2.74
CA ILE A 5 6.59 -16.98 -3.79
C ILE A 5 7.32 -16.85 -5.12
N GLY A 6 6.93 -17.66 -6.10
CA GLY A 6 7.45 -17.57 -7.46
C GLY A 6 6.80 -16.40 -8.21
N PHE A 7 7.62 -15.50 -8.73
CA PHE A 7 7.18 -14.39 -9.59
C PHE A 7 7.76 -14.61 -10.99
N ARG A 8 6.90 -14.60 -12.01
CA ARG A 8 7.31 -14.69 -13.42
C ARG A 8 7.06 -13.32 -14.06
N PRO A 9 8.06 -12.43 -14.07
CA PRO A 9 7.89 -11.11 -14.67
C PRO A 9 7.66 -11.22 -16.17
N THR A 10 6.84 -10.30 -16.69
CA THR A 10 6.81 -9.97 -18.12
C THR A 10 7.96 -9.03 -18.47
N GLU A 11 8.23 -8.82 -19.76
CA GLU A 11 9.23 -7.82 -20.20
C GLU A 11 8.95 -6.42 -19.65
N GLU A 12 7.67 -6.04 -19.50
CA GLU A 12 7.30 -4.74 -18.94
C GLU A 12 7.59 -4.68 -17.44
N ASP A 13 7.30 -5.75 -16.70
CA ASP A 13 7.64 -5.83 -15.27
C ASP A 13 9.15 -5.70 -15.07
N GLU A 14 9.96 -6.33 -15.93
CA GLU A 14 11.42 -6.22 -15.89
C GLU A 14 11.88 -4.78 -16.13
N ARG A 15 11.29 -4.08 -17.11
CA ARG A 15 11.58 -2.66 -17.37
C ARG A 15 11.24 -1.79 -16.17
N ILE A 16 10.06 -1.98 -15.57
CA ILE A 16 9.61 -1.23 -14.40
C ILE A 16 10.53 -1.49 -13.20
N ILE A 17 10.86 -2.76 -12.94
CA ILE A 17 11.75 -3.15 -11.84
C ILE A 17 13.13 -2.53 -12.03
N ALA A 18 13.70 -2.63 -13.24
CA ALA A 18 15.02 -2.06 -13.54
C ALA A 18 15.04 -0.54 -13.34
N ALA A 19 14.03 0.17 -13.86
CA ALA A 19 13.91 1.62 -13.70
C ALA A 19 13.69 2.05 -12.24
N ALA A 20 12.99 1.24 -11.45
CA ALA A 20 12.70 1.51 -10.05
C ALA A 20 13.83 1.10 -9.09
N THR A 21 14.79 0.28 -9.54
CA THR A 21 15.89 -0.24 -8.71
C THR A 21 16.84 0.88 -8.33
N ARG A 22 17.12 1.01 -7.04
CA ARG A 22 18.13 1.94 -6.51
C ARG A 22 19.47 1.23 -6.31
N GLU A 23 20.54 2.00 -6.19
CA GLU A 23 21.88 1.46 -5.93
C GLU A 23 21.86 0.58 -4.67
N GLY A 24 22.34 -0.67 -4.81
CA GLY A 24 22.38 -1.66 -3.73
C GLY A 24 21.06 -2.39 -3.45
N GLU A 25 19.94 -2.07 -4.13
CA GLU A 25 18.69 -2.82 -3.97
C GLU A 25 18.71 -4.13 -4.79
N ARG A 26 18.20 -5.21 -4.21
CA ARG A 26 17.86 -6.42 -4.98
C ARG A 26 16.43 -6.31 -5.50
N THR A 27 16.10 -7.07 -6.54
CA THR A 27 14.73 -7.14 -7.08
C THR A 27 13.67 -7.42 -6.02
N SER A 28 13.97 -8.29 -5.05
CA SER A 28 13.03 -8.57 -3.95
C SER A 28 12.74 -7.34 -3.07
N ASP A 29 13.71 -6.44 -2.94
CA ASP A 29 13.57 -5.22 -2.14
C ASP A 29 12.68 -4.21 -2.89
N VAL A 30 12.86 -4.09 -4.20
CA VAL A 30 11.99 -3.31 -5.10
C VAL A 30 10.56 -3.82 -5.06
N ILE A 31 10.35 -5.14 -5.19
CA ILE A 31 9.02 -5.76 -5.12
C ILE A 31 8.36 -5.49 -3.76
N ARG A 32 9.09 -5.62 -2.64
CA ARG A 32 8.54 -5.29 -1.32
C ARG A 32 8.14 -3.82 -1.21
N ARG A 33 8.91 -2.90 -1.79
CA ARG A 33 8.57 -1.47 -1.82
C ARG A 33 7.32 -1.22 -2.67
N ALA A 34 7.20 -1.87 -3.83
CA ALA A 34 6.00 -1.80 -4.66
C ALA A 34 4.75 -2.29 -3.92
N LEU A 35 4.84 -3.42 -3.19
CA LEU A 35 3.73 -3.93 -2.38
C LEU A 35 3.28 -2.95 -1.29
N ARG A 36 4.22 -2.24 -0.64
CA ARG A 36 3.88 -1.20 0.34
C ARG A 36 3.19 0.02 -0.28
N LEU A 37 3.52 0.35 -1.54
CA LEU A 37 2.82 1.41 -2.26
C LEU A 37 1.37 1.01 -2.56
N LEU A 38 1.14 -0.24 -3.00
CA LEU A 38 -0.21 -0.77 -3.21
C LEU A 38 -1.03 -0.80 -1.91
N GLU A 39 -0.42 -1.20 -0.79
CA GLU A 39 -1.08 -1.16 0.53
C GLU A 39 -1.53 0.27 0.89
N ARG A 40 -0.68 1.27 0.63
CA ARG A 40 -1.01 2.68 0.88
C ARG A 40 -2.17 3.16 0.00
N GLU A 41 -2.26 2.74 -1.26
CA GLU A 41 -3.37 3.09 -2.15
C GLU A 41 -4.71 2.50 -1.65
N VAL A 42 -4.68 1.25 -1.19
CA VAL A 42 -5.84 0.62 -0.56
C VAL A 42 -6.25 1.37 0.69
N TRP A 43 -5.27 1.76 1.53
CA TRP A 43 -5.55 2.54 2.74
C TRP A 43 -6.19 3.88 2.42
N LEU A 44 -5.67 4.62 1.42
CA LEU A 44 -6.23 5.91 1.01
C LEU A 44 -7.66 5.78 0.50
N THR A 45 -7.93 4.73 -0.28
CA THR A 45 -9.29 4.45 -0.78
C THR A 45 -10.26 4.20 0.38
N LYS A 46 -9.85 3.41 1.37
CA LYS A 46 -10.67 3.16 2.57
C LYS A 46 -10.86 4.41 3.41
N ALA A 47 -9.78 5.14 3.67
CA ALA A 47 -9.84 6.38 4.45
C ALA A 47 -10.78 7.41 3.82
N ARG A 48 -10.80 7.52 2.48
CA ARG A 48 -11.74 8.37 1.77
C ARG A 48 -13.19 7.91 1.94
N ALA A 49 -13.45 6.61 1.75
CA ALA A 49 -14.79 6.06 1.93
C ALA A 49 -15.29 6.22 3.38
N ASP A 50 -14.41 6.03 4.36
CA ASP A 50 -14.72 6.25 5.77
C ASP A 50 -15.02 7.73 6.05
N ALA A 51 -14.22 8.66 5.52
CA ALA A 51 -14.48 10.09 5.65
C ALA A 51 -15.84 10.49 5.03
N GLU A 52 -16.19 9.95 3.86
CA GLU A 52 -17.49 10.18 3.22
C GLU A 52 -18.64 9.59 4.07
N ARG A 53 -18.44 8.44 4.71
CA ARG A 53 -19.44 7.81 5.60
C ARG A 53 -19.64 8.58 6.92
N LEU A 54 -18.56 9.10 7.49
CA LEU A 54 -18.56 9.82 8.76
C LEU A 54 -18.86 11.32 8.59
N ALA A 55 -19.05 11.80 7.36
CA ALA A 55 -19.25 13.22 7.06
C ALA A 55 -20.48 13.82 7.76
N ASP A 56 -21.51 13.00 7.96
CA ASP A 56 -22.77 13.38 8.61
C ASP A 56 -22.88 12.82 10.05
N GLU A 57 -21.77 12.28 10.60
CA GLU A 57 -21.75 11.78 11.98
C GLU A 57 -21.67 12.96 12.96
N ASP A 58 -22.71 13.09 13.78
CA ASP A 58 -22.76 14.08 14.86
C ASP A 58 -22.37 13.44 16.18
N LEU A 59 -21.14 13.71 16.64
CA LEU A 59 -20.60 13.23 17.92
C LEU A 59 -20.86 14.21 19.06
N SER A 60 -21.65 15.28 18.86
CA SER A 60 -21.83 16.35 19.85
C SER A 60 -22.55 15.90 21.13
N ASP A 61 -23.29 14.79 21.08
CA ASP A 61 -24.00 14.19 22.22
C ASP A 61 -23.19 13.08 22.92
N GLU A 62 -21.99 12.72 22.44
CA GLU A 62 -21.15 11.71 23.09
C GLU A 62 -20.38 12.31 24.28
N ALA A 63 -20.47 11.66 25.44
CA ALA A 63 -19.71 12.05 26.61
C ALA A 63 -18.21 11.78 26.38
N ASP A 64 -17.39 12.82 26.52
CA ASP A 64 -15.93 12.72 26.38
C ASP A 64 -15.37 11.78 27.47
N ALA A 65 -15.08 10.54 27.08
CA ALA A 65 -14.62 9.48 27.97
C ALA A 65 -13.09 9.39 27.90
N TRP A 66 -12.41 10.33 28.56
CA TRP A 66 -10.95 10.34 28.74
C TRP A 66 -10.55 10.07 30.19
#